data_AF-A0A6A6L7P1-F1
#
_entry.id   AF-A0A6A6L7P1-F1
#
_cell.length_a   1.000
_cell.length_b   1.000
_cell.length_c   1.000
_cell.angle_alpha   90.00
_cell.angle_beta   90.00
_cell.angle_gamma   90.00
#
_symmetry.space_group_name_H-M   'P 1'
#
loop_
_entity.id
_entity.type
_entity.pdbx_description
1 polymer ?
#
loop_
_entity_poly.entity_id
_entity_poly.type
_entity_poly.pdbx_seq_one_letter_code
_entity_poly.pdbx_strand_id
1 'polypeptide(L)'
;MMAKCDPRHGKYMACCLMYRGDVVPKDVNAAVATIKTKRNIQFVDWCPTGFKCVFNFQPPTVAPGGDLAKLQRAVCVISNSTSVAEVFLRIDHKFDLPYARGHLCIGMSVRVWRKVSSPKLMKISLLLRRIMRSLELNLLRVKMGMRPVKIAVKPEWDLQALDVDEYCKAS
;
A
#
# COMPACT_ATOMS: atom_id res chain seq x y z
N MET A 1 3.83 -5.22 8.44
CA MET A 1 4.57 -4.58 9.54
C MET A 1 3.59 -3.81 10.39
N MET A 2 3.52 -4.07 11.69
CA MET A 2 2.78 -3.23 12.64
C MET A 2 3.76 -2.18 13.17
N ALA A 3 3.41 -0.91 13.09
CA ALA A 3 4.30 0.18 13.46
C ALA A 3 3.69 1.02 14.58
N LYS A 4 4.54 1.47 15.53
CA LYS A 4 4.12 2.34 16.63
C LYS A 4 4.04 3.78 16.14
N CYS A 5 2.87 4.20 15.69
CA CYS A 5 2.54 5.58 15.29
C CYS A 5 1.10 5.91 15.72
N ASP A 6 0.80 7.20 15.93
CA ASP A 6 -0.58 7.62 16.16
C ASP A 6 -1.29 7.86 14.82
N PRO A 7 -2.31 7.06 14.43
CA PRO A 7 -3.02 7.23 13.17
C PRO A 7 -3.82 8.53 13.08
N ARG A 8 -4.07 9.22 14.20
CA ARG A 8 -4.83 10.49 14.24
C ARG A 8 -4.04 11.68 13.71
N HIS A 9 -2.71 11.62 13.75
CA HIS A 9 -1.84 12.66 13.20
C HIS A 9 -1.67 12.58 11.69
N GLY A 10 -2.26 11.56 11.04
CA GLY A 10 -2.20 11.41 9.60
C GLY A 10 -3.57 11.20 8.96
N LYS A 11 -3.55 11.11 7.64
CA LYS A 11 -4.72 10.78 6.82
C LYS A 11 -4.51 9.41 6.17
N TYR A 12 -5.60 8.68 6.04
CA TYR A 12 -5.62 7.40 5.32
C TYR A 12 -5.72 7.65 3.81
N MET A 13 -4.83 7.03 3.05
CA MET A 13 -4.91 6.98 1.59
C MET A 13 -5.75 5.79 1.12
N ALA A 14 -5.57 4.64 1.76
CA ALA A 14 -6.31 3.42 1.47
C ALA A 14 -6.32 2.49 2.71
N CYS A 15 -7.35 1.66 2.82
CA CYS A 15 -7.52 0.68 3.88
C CYS A 15 -8.12 -0.61 3.30
N CYS A 16 -7.46 -1.74 3.53
CA CYS A 16 -7.93 -3.06 3.12
C CYS A 16 -8.22 -3.90 4.38
N LEU A 17 -9.44 -4.41 4.49
CA LEU A 17 -9.91 -5.31 5.53
C LEU A 17 -9.94 -6.73 4.99
N MET A 18 -9.06 -7.60 5.48
CA MET A 18 -9.02 -9.01 5.12
C MET A 18 -9.61 -9.83 6.27
N TYR A 19 -10.84 -10.30 6.08
CA TYR A 19 -11.55 -11.13 7.04
C TYR A 19 -11.22 -12.60 6.84
N ARG A 20 -11.16 -13.33 7.95
CA ARG A 20 -10.97 -14.78 7.97
C ARG A 20 -11.92 -15.45 8.97
N GLY A 21 -12.51 -16.58 8.59
CA GLY A 21 -13.44 -17.37 9.41
C GLY A 21 -14.91 -17.08 9.12
N ASP A 22 -15.77 -17.39 10.09
CA ASP A 22 -17.22 -17.21 9.97
C ASP A 22 -17.60 -15.73 10.07
N VAL A 23 -17.78 -15.11 8.89
CA VAL A 23 -18.03 -13.68 8.74
C VAL A 23 -19.13 -13.45 7.71
N VAL A 24 -20.24 -12.87 8.16
CA VAL A 24 -21.36 -12.50 7.31
C VAL A 24 -21.08 -11.14 6.64
N PRO A 25 -21.13 -11.04 5.29
CA PRO A 25 -20.82 -9.78 4.58
C PRO A 25 -21.70 -8.59 4.98
N LYS A 26 -22.96 -8.87 5.35
CA LYS A 26 -23.91 -7.85 5.86
C LYS A 26 -23.38 -7.13 7.09
N ASP A 27 -22.83 -7.87 8.04
CA ASP A 27 -22.31 -7.32 9.29
C ASP A 27 -21.04 -6.49 9.03
N VAL A 28 -20.22 -6.90 8.08
CA VAL A 28 -19.03 -6.14 7.66
C VAL A 28 -19.42 -4.83 7.02
N ASN A 29 -20.43 -4.80 6.14
CA ASN A 29 -20.88 -3.56 5.53
C ASN A 29 -21.45 -2.59 6.57
N ALA A 30 -22.22 -3.09 7.55
CA ALA A 30 -22.71 -2.29 8.67
C ALA A 30 -21.57 -1.73 9.55
N ALA A 31 -20.56 -2.56 9.84
CA ALA A 31 -19.38 -2.14 10.59
C ALA A 31 -18.58 -1.06 9.84
N VAL A 32 -18.38 -1.23 8.53
CA VAL A 32 -17.69 -0.25 7.67
C VAL A 32 -18.48 1.06 7.60
N ALA A 33 -19.81 1.02 7.48
CA ALA A 33 -20.66 2.21 7.53
C ALA A 33 -20.49 2.96 8.86
N THR A 34 -20.44 2.22 9.98
CA THR A 34 -20.20 2.79 11.32
C THR A 34 -18.80 3.37 11.46
N ILE A 35 -17.80 2.78 10.81
CA ILE A 35 -16.43 3.30 10.79
C ILE A 35 -16.35 4.60 10.00
N LYS A 36 -17.05 4.70 8.86
CA LYS A 36 -17.07 5.89 8.00
C LYS A 36 -17.65 7.12 8.69
N THR A 37 -18.59 6.94 9.62
CA THR A 37 -19.17 8.07 10.37
C THR A 37 -18.27 8.59 11.49
N LYS A 38 -17.24 7.84 11.89
CA LYS A 38 -16.33 8.25 12.96
C LYS A 38 -15.32 9.29 12.46
N ARG A 39 -15.34 10.48 13.07
CA ARG A 39 -14.42 11.61 12.75
C ARG A 39 -12.94 11.32 12.99
N ASN A 40 -12.61 10.24 13.69
CA ASN A 40 -11.23 9.85 13.99
C ASN A 40 -10.51 9.23 12.78
N ILE A 41 -11.25 8.71 11.79
CA ILE A 41 -10.66 8.07 10.61
C ILE A 41 -10.86 9.03 9.45
N GLN A 42 -9.82 9.81 9.18
CA GLN A 42 -9.83 10.82 8.13
C GLN A 42 -9.12 10.28 6.89
N PHE A 43 -9.82 10.28 5.77
CA PHE A 43 -9.21 9.98 4.48
C PHE A 43 -8.66 11.24 3.82
N VAL A 44 -7.76 11.03 2.87
CA VAL A 44 -7.31 12.08 1.95
C VAL A 44 -8.45 12.55 1.05
N ASP A 45 -8.42 13.84 0.68
CA ASP A 45 -9.55 14.51 0.02
C ASP A 45 -9.84 13.93 -1.38
N TRP A 46 -8.84 13.33 -2.03
CA TRP A 46 -8.96 12.65 -3.33
C TRP A 46 -9.42 11.18 -3.23
N CYS A 47 -9.56 10.61 -2.03
CA CYS A 47 -10.03 9.25 -1.80
C CYS A 47 -11.01 9.20 -0.60
N PRO A 48 -12.24 9.71 -0.75
CA PRO A 48 -13.18 9.84 0.37
C PRO A 48 -13.66 8.49 0.93
N THR A 49 -13.55 7.39 0.17
CA THR A 49 -14.04 6.06 0.58
C THR A 49 -13.02 4.95 0.26
N GLY A 50 -11.83 5.01 0.85
CA GLY A 50 -10.73 4.11 0.55
C GLY A 50 -10.79 2.72 1.20
N PHE A 51 -11.96 2.14 1.45
CA PHE A 51 -12.10 0.81 2.07
C PHE A 51 -12.28 -0.30 1.03
N LYS A 52 -11.44 -1.33 1.10
CA LYS A 52 -11.59 -2.60 0.37
C LYS A 52 -11.80 -3.73 1.37
N CYS A 53 -12.76 -4.61 1.12
CA CYS A 53 -12.99 -5.80 1.95
C CYS A 53 -12.67 -7.05 1.14
N VAL A 54 -12.03 -8.02 1.78
CA VAL A 54 -11.69 -9.33 1.24
C VAL A 54 -12.08 -10.37 2.28
N PHE A 55 -12.62 -11.50 1.85
CA PHE A 55 -13.16 -12.54 2.71
C PHE A 55 -12.45 -13.88 2.48
N ASN A 56 -12.26 -14.63 3.56
CA ASN A 56 -11.82 -16.02 3.52
C ASN A 56 -12.62 -16.79 4.58
N PHE A 57 -13.45 -17.75 4.18
CA PHE A 57 -14.33 -18.47 5.09
C PHE A 57 -13.62 -19.56 5.91
N GLN A 58 -12.38 -19.91 5.58
CA GLN A 58 -11.61 -20.85 6.40
C GLN A 58 -11.27 -20.23 7.75
N PRO A 59 -11.48 -20.93 8.87
CA PRO A 59 -11.14 -20.39 10.18
C PRO A 59 -9.62 -20.12 10.30
N PRO A 60 -9.22 -19.16 11.14
CA PRO A 60 -7.81 -18.91 11.42
C PRO A 60 -7.21 -20.09 12.20
N THR A 61 -6.13 -20.66 11.67
CA THR A 61 -5.38 -21.74 12.33
C THR A 61 -4.41 -21.17 13.35
N VAL A 62 -4.36 -21.77 14.53
CA VAL A 62 -3.35 -21.48 15.56
C VAL A 62 -2.31 -22.59 15.59
N ALA A 63 -1.05 -22.22 15.83
CA ALA A 63 0.00 -23.21 16.00
C ALA A 63 -0.22 -23.98 17.32
N PRO A 64 -0.02 -25.32 17.34
CA PRO A 64 -0.08 -26.09 18.57
C PRO A 64 1.01 -25.60 19.55
N GLY A 65 0.61 -25.29 20.79
CA GLY A 65 1.52 -24.72 21.80
C GLY A 65 1.80 -23.23 21.66
N GLY A 66 1.11 -22.51 20.77
CA GLY A 66 1.20 -21.05 20.67
C GLY A 66 0.33 -20.31 21.68
N ASP A 67 0.66 -19.04 21.92
CA ASP A 67 -0.05 -18.18 22.90
C ASP A 67 -1.40 -17.65 22.42
N LEU A 68 -1.82 -17.99 21.19
CA LEU A 68 -3.05 -17.50 20.59
C LEU A 68 -4.20 -18.51 20.78
N ALA A 69 -5.31 -18.05 21.34
CA ALA A 69 -6.54 -18.83 21.44
C ALA A 69 -7.14 -19.12 20.05
N LYS A 70 -7.84 -20.25 19.93
CA LYS A 70 -8.64 -20.55 18.73
C LYS A 70 -9.75 -19.52 18.58
N LEU A 71 -9.81 -18.86 17.42
CA LEU A 71 -10.79 -17.83 17.09
C LEU A 71 -11.71 -18.32 15.99
N GLN A 72 -13.00 -17.99 16.09
CA GLN A 72 -13.98 -18.27 15.02
C GLN A 72 -13.84 -17.30 13.85
N ARG A 73 -13.36 -16.08 14.12
CA ARG A 73 -13.15 -15.03 13.14
C ARG A 73 -11.98 -14.13 13.50
N ALA A 74 -11.30 -13.61 12.49
CA ALA A 74 -10.22 -12.65 12.62
C ALA A 74 -10.27 -11.61 11.48
N VAL A 75 -9.68 -10.44 11.72
CA VAL A 75 -9.53 -9.39 10.70
C VAL A 75 -8.09 -8.91 10.67
N CYS A 76 -7.52 -8.83 9.48
CA CYS A 76 -6.23 -8.19 9.24
C CYS A 76 -6.47 -6.90 8.45
N VAL A 77 -6.00 -5.78 8.99
CA VAL A 77 -6.13 -4.48 8.35
C VAL A 77 -4.79 -4.09 7.75
N ILE A 78 -4.74 -3.88 6.44
CA ILE A 78 -3.61 -3.24 5.76
C ILE A 78 -4.04 -1.84 5.37
N SER A 79 -3.48 -0.84 6.03
CA SER A 79 -3.78 0.56 5.77
C SER A 79 -2.55 1.32 5.33
N ASN A 80 -2.71 2.15 4.30
CA ASN A 80 -1.75 3.15 3.90
C ASN A 80 -2.14 4.49 4.54
N SER A 81 -1.36 4.95 5.52
CA SER A 81 -1.59 6.20 6.26
C SER A 81 -0.33 7.04 6.29
N THR A 82 -0.46 8.36 6.20
CA THR A 82 0.68 9.29 6.31
C THR A 82 1.33 9.29 7.69
N SER A 83 0.67 8.72 8.70
CA SER A 83 1.18 8.57 10.07
C SER A 83 2.46 7.73 10.15
N VAL A 84 2.74 6.90 9.13
CA VAL A 84 4.00 6.15 9.03
C VAL A 84 5.23 7.06 9.01
N ALA A 85 5.08 8.33 8.60
CA ALA A 85 6.15 9.32 8.62
C ALA A 85 6.75 9.50 10.02
N GLU A 86 5.97 9.39 11.10
CA GLU A 86 6.49 9.47 12.48
C GLU A 86 7.54 8.39 12.78
N VAL A 87 7.37 7.21 12.20
CA VAL A 87 8.29 6.08 12.39
C VAL A 87 9.60 6.37 11.69
N PHE A 88 9.53 6.89 10.45
CA PHE A 88 10.71 7.31 9.70
C PHE A 88 11.43 8.47 10.39
N LEU A 89 10.71 9.46 10.90
CA LEU A 89 11.32 10.57 11.66
C LEU A 89 12.09 10.10 12.90
N ARG A 90 11.59 9.09 13.63
CA ARG A 90 12.32 8.52 14.78
C ARG A 90 13.58 7.78 14.36
N ILE A 91 13.55 7.16 13.19
CA ILE A 91 14.68 6.46 12.60
C ILE A 91 15.72 7.51 12.16
N ASP A 92 15.30 8.54 11.44
CA ASP A 92 16.16 9.64 10.97
C ASP A 92 16.84 10.34 12.16
N HIS A 93 16.09 10.68 13.22
CA HIS A 93 16.67 11.26 14.42
C HIS A 93 17.75 10.37 15.07
N LYS A 94 17.56 9.05 15.06
CA LYS A 94 18.57 8.10 15.57
C LYS A 94 19.78 7.98 14.65
N PHE A 95 19.62 8.19 13.35
CA PHE A 95 20.72 8.23 12.38
C PHE A 95 21.50 9.55 12.41
N ASP A 96 20.83 10.66 12.70
CA ASP A 96 21.46 11.98 12.75
C ASP A 96 22.41 12.14 13.95
N LEU A 97 22.09 11.52 15.09
CA LEU A 97 22.95 11.55 16.28
C LEU A 97 24.38 11.01 16.05
N PRO A 98 24.58 9.81 15.48
CA PRO A 98 25.92 9.32 15.11
C PRO A 98 26.53 10.09 13.94
N TYR A 99 25.73 10.58 12.99
CA TYR A 99 26.22 11.40 11.87
C TYR A 99 26.82 12.72 12.37
N ALA A 100 26.13 13.43 13.26
CA ALA A 100 26.58 14.68 13.86
C ALA A 100 27.84 14.51 14.73
N ARG A 101 28.03 13.31 15.30
CA ARG A 101 29.20 12.96 16.12
C ARG A 101 30.35 12.36 15.30
N GLY A 102 30.24 12.29 13.98
CA GLY A 102 31.29 11.75 13.10
C GLY A 102 31.50 10.24 13.19
N HIS A 103 30.66 9.51 13.92
CA HIS A 103 30.74 8.06 14.11
C HIS A 103 29.68 7.36 13.26
N LEU A 104 29.82 7.40 11.93
CA LEU A 104 29.12 6.47 11.06
C LEU A 104 30.08 5.33 10.70
N CYS A 105 30.12 4.30 11.54
CA CYS A 105 30.84 3.06 11.27
C CYS A 105 30.06 2.18 10.28
N ILE A 106 29.78 2.69 9.08
CA ILE A 106 29.39 1.89 7.92
C ILE A 106 30.08 2.50 6.70
N GLY A 107 30.97 1.73 6.08
CA GLY A 107 31.87 2.11 4.98
C GLY A 107 31.25 2.58 3.67
N MET A 108 30.06 3.20 3.67
CA MET A 108 29.68 4.12 2.59
C MET A 108 30.17 5.50 2.98
N SER A 109 31.40 5.81 2.57
CA SER A 109 32.02 7.13 2.78
C SER A 109 30.99 8.22 2.47
N VAL A 110 30.79 9.18 3.37
CA VAL A 110 29.93 10.37 3.18
C VAL A 110 30.14 11.02 1.80
N ARG A 111 31.31 10.83 1.18
CA ARG A 111 31.59 11.16 -0.24
C ARG A 111 30.67 10.49 -1.25
N VAL A 112 30.39 9.19 -1.12
CA VAL A 112 29.48 8.43 -2.00
C VAL A 112 28.06 8.96 -1.85
N TRP A 113 27.58 9.14 -0.61
CA TRP A 113 26.22 9.67 -0.38
C TRP A 113 26.08 11.12 -0.87
N ARG A 114 27.09 11.97 -0.65
CA ARG A 114 27.15 13.35 -1.19
C ARG A 114 27.25 13.38 -2.73
N LYS A 115 27.82 12.34 -3.34
CA LYS A 115 27.89 12.17 -4.80
C LYS A 115 26.54 11.73 -5.38
N VAL A 116 25.81 10.84 -4.69
CA VAL A 116 24.45 10.39 -5.06
C VAL A 116 23.39 11.47 -4.82
N SER A 117 23.50 12.24 -3.73
CA SER A 117 22.59 13.36 -3.40
C SER A 117 23.01 14.69 -4.05
N SER A 118 23.94 14.68 -5.02
CA SER A 118 24.43 15.89 -5.67
C SER A 118 23.33 16.62 -6.47
N PRO A 119 23.27 17.97 -6.45
CA PRO A 119 22.35 18.75 -7.29
C PRO A 119 22.49 18.46 -8.78
N LYS A 120 23.66 17.95 -9.22
CA LYS A 120 23.90 17.51 -10.60
C LYS A 120 23.07 16.28 -10.97
N LEU A 121 22.88 15.32 -10.05
CA LEU A 121 22.01 14.16 -10.25
C LEU A 121 20.52 14.52 -10.18
N MET A 122 20.14 15.50 -9.35
CA MET A 122 18.78 16.07 -9.37
C MET A 122 18.44 16.72 -10.72
N LYS A 123 19.39 17.44 -11.33
CA LYS A 123 19.24 17.97 -12.69
C LYS A 123 19.14 16.87 -13.75
N ILE A 124 19.93 15.80 -13.62
CA ILE A 124 19.85 14.62 -14.51
C ILE A 124 18.51 13.89 -14.33
N SER A 125 17.98 13.77 -13.11
CA SER A 125 16.66 13.18 -12.82
C SER A 125 15.51 14.00 -13.41
N LEU A 126 15.58 15.33 -13.34
CA LEU A 126 14.62 16.22 -14.00
C LEU A 126 14.71 16.12 -15.52
N LEU A 127 15.92 16.02 -16.08
CA LEU A 127 16.13 15.80 -17.51
C LEU A 127 15.56 14.44 -17.95
N LEU A 128 15.82 13.38 -17.20
CA LEU A 128 15.28 12.03 -17.44
C LEU A 128 13.76 12.00 -17.31
N ARG A 129 13.15 12.71 -16.35
CA ARG A 129 11.68 12.86 -16.27
C ARG A 129 11.11 13.65 -17.46
N ARG A 130 11.87 14.60 -18.03
CA ARG A 130 11.45 15.37 -19.21
C ARG A 130 11.56 14.52 -20.48
N ILE A 131 12.61 13.70 -20.59
CA ILE A 131 12.80 12.74 -21.67
C ILE A 131 11.75 11.62 -21.61
N MET A 132 11.47 11.06 -20.42
CA MET A 132 10.45 10.03 -20.21
C MET A 132 9.05 10.52 -20.62
N ARG A 133 8.67 11.76 -20.24
CA ARG A 133 7.40 12.36 -20.69
C ARG A 133 7.35 12.63 -22.20
N SER A 134 8.49 12.99 -22.79
CA SER A 134 8.60 13.17 -24.26
C SER A 134 8.47 11.83 -24.99
N LEU A 135 9.09 10.76 -24.47
CA LEU A 135 8.94 9.40 -24.97
C LEU A 135 7.51 8.87 -24.81
N GLU A 136 6.83 9.12 -23.69
CA GLU A 136 5.42 8.76 -23.51
C GLU A 136 4.51 9.47 -24.52
N LEU A 137 4.70 10.78 -24.74
CA LEU A 137 3.92 11.54 -25.71
C LEU A 137 4.17 11.08 -27.16
N ASN A 138 5.41 10.72 -27.49
CA ASN A 138 5.75 10.15 -28.80
C ASN A 138 5.19 8.74 -28.96
N LEU A 139 5.20 7.90 -27.92
CA LEU A 139 4.60 6.56 -27.92
C LEU A 139 3.07 6.63 -28.10
N LEU A 140 2.43 7.61 -27.46
CA LEU A 140 0.99 7.88 -27.61
C LEU A 140 0.65 8.42 -29.00
N ARG A 141 1.49 9.30 -29.58
CA ARG A 141 1.33 9.78 -30.97
C ARG A 141 1.49 8.64 -31.99
N VAL A 142 2.45 7.74 -31.79
CA VAL A 142 2.64 6.54 -32.63
C VAL A 142 1.44 5.58 -32.48
N LYS A 143 0.92 5.40 -31.25
CA LYS A 143 -0.32 4.63 -31.00
C LYS A 143 -1.56 5.23 -31.68
N MET A 144 -1.67 6.56 -31.73
CA MET A 144 -2.77 7.27 -32.38
C MET A 144 -2.69 7.26 -33.92
N GLY A 145 -1.54 6.86 -34.49
CA GLY A 145 -1.33 6.75 -35.94
C GLY A 145 -1.36 5.31 -36.49
N MET A 146 -1.46 4.29 -35.63
CA MET A 146 -1.54 2.90 -36.05
C MET A 146 -3.01 2.45 -36.11
N ARG A 147 -3.48 2.03 -37.29
CA ARG A 147 -4.74 1.27 -37.39
C ARG A 147 -4.63 0.01 -36.53
N PRO A 148 -5.69 -0.38 -35.79
CA PRO A 148 -5.60 -1.50 -34.87
C PRO A 148 -5.33 -2.80 -35.64
N VAL A 149 -4.11 -3.32 -35.48
CA VAL A 149 -3.81 -4.71 -35.83
C VAL A 149 -4.41 -5.56 -34.71
N LYS A 150 -5.41 -6.38 -35.05
CA LYS A 150 -5.95 -7.39 -34.14
C LYS A 150 -4.87 -8.43 -33.87
N ILE A 151 -4.19 -8.32 -32.74
CA ILE A 151 -3.39 -9.39 -32.17
C ILE A 151 -4.25 -10.04 -31.09
N ALA A 152 -4.70 -11.26 -31.36
CA ALA A 152 -5.33 -12.10 -30.37
C ALA A 152 -4.28 -12.51 -29.34
N VAL A 153 -4.31 -11.89 -28.17
CA VAL A 153 -3.55 -12.34 -27.00
C VAL A 153 -4.48 -13.16 -26.14
N LYS A 154 -4.22 -14.47 -26.09
CA LYS A 154 -4.86 -15.45 -25.22
C LYS A 154 -4.61 -15.03 -23.75
N PRO A 155 -5.64 -14.85 -22.90
CA PRO A 155 -5.43 -14.49 -21.51
C PRO A 155 -5.32 -15.78 -20.69
N GLU A 156 -4.09 -16.15 -20.32
CA GLU A 156 -3.83 -17.22 -19.36
C GLU A 156 -3.24 -16.56 -18.11
N TRP A 157 -4.13 -16.02 -17.28
CA TRP A 157 -3.90 -15.76 -15.87
C TRP A 157 -4.91 -16.63 -15.12
N ASP A 158 -4.51 -17.88 -14.91
CA ASP A 158 -5.30 -18.86 -14.19
C ASP A 158 -5.65 -18.35 -12.78
N LEU A 159 -6.91 -17.97 -12.70
CA LEU A 159 -7.78 -18.07 -11.56
C LEU A 159 -7.69 -19.46 -10.93
N GLN A 160 -6.84 -19.59 -9.91
CA GLN A 160 -7.07 -20.51 -8.81
C GLN A 160 -6.91 -19.67 -7.54
N ALA A 161 -7.95 -19.33 -6.78
CA ALA A 161 -9.12 -20.11 -6.46
C ALA A 161 -10.43 -19.32 -6.62
N LEU A 162 -11.36 -19.96 -7.31
CA LEU A 162 -12.81 -19.96 -7.05
C LEU A 162 -13.05 -19.94 -5.52
N ASP A 163 -13.96 -19.14 -4.97
CA ASP A 163 -15.36 -19.11 -5.37
C ASP A 163 -15.92 -17.68 -5.40
N VAL A 164 -16.26 -17.20 -6.60
CA VAL A 164 -16.86 -15.89 -6.91
C VAL A 164 -18.31 -16.07 -7.37
N ASP A 165 -18.81 -17.31 -7.49
CA ASP A 165 -20.10 -17.60 -8.12
C ASP A 165 -21.33 -17.27 -7.26
N GLU A 166 -21.16 -16.91 -5.98
CA GLU A 166 -22.30 -16.57 -5.11
C GLU A 166 -22.49 -15.06 -4.86
N TYR A 167 -21.50 -14.21 -5.17
CA TYR A 167 -21.60 -12.78 -4.82
C TYR A 167 -22.41 -11.93 -5.84
N CYS A 168 -22.80 -12.51 -6.98
CA CYS A 168 -23.56 -11.82 -8.03
C CYS A 168 -24.99 -12.36 -8.26
N LYS A 169 -25.54 -13.23 -7.39
CA LYS A 169 -26.94 -13.68 -7.50
C LYS A 169 -27.91 -13.13 -6.45
N ALA A 170 -27.48 -12.29 -5.52
CA ALA A 170 -28.41 -11.59 -4.62
C ALA A 170 -27.83 -10.25 -4.15
N SER A 171 -28.06 -9.19 -4.92
CA SER A 171 -28.42 -7.81 -4.47
C SER A 171 -28.34 -6.83 -5.64
#